data_AF-A0A2A6HVS2-F1
#
_entry.id   AF-A0A2A6HVS2-F1
#
_cell.length_a   1.000
_cell.length_b   1.000
_cell.length_c   1.000
_cell.angle_alpha   90.00
_cell.angle_beta   90.00
_cell.angle_gamma   90.00
#
_symmetry.space_group_name_H-M   'P 1'
#
loop_
_entity.id
_entity.type
_entity.pdbx_description
1 polymer ?
#
loop_
_entity_poly.entity_id
_entity_poly.type
_entity_poly.pdbx_seq_one_letter_code
_entity_poly.pdbx_strand_id
1 'polypeptide(L)'
;MAPNNAGPLSARLRLFLSVDIVGSTAFKQTNQAAFKSDEKSISRIAEPWFSPIAEFYREIERLFSQEWSIYAETVAKKFDWPVGEPPELWKSAGDELLYIKLLRDHREALACLHCWIRSVATFRVALRTKYPSLDVKSTAWIAGFPITNTEVIFNSSLDYSDGPLNDDDTIFSNLALLHKYYENGSSLTMRRDFIGPSIDAGFRLCALATPRKLIIAVDLALMLVHAVRGSPPELGLDELEIRYEGRQHLKGVLGGLGYPVFWVDMAKSSALERAEDTLLDQKSRNTDEIKKFCEQFFLEHKGNIIIPYIEGSEDTYFSTIPPNHRARLKVLEDYWRNEGGRREIERASPDQDGQGMKIEPETANQVVEEMLRRDKP
;
A
#
# COMPACT_ATOMS: atom_id res chain seq x y z
N MET A 1 13.71 6.89 -16.01
CA MET A 1 14.05 8.12 -15.26
C MET A 1 14.13 7.71 -13.81
N ALA A 2 15.23 7.98 -13.10
CA ALA A 2 15.35 7.63 -11.69
C ALA A 2 14.41 8.53 -10.87
N PRO A 3 13.55 7.98 -9.98
CA PRO A 3 12.66 8.81 -9.19
C PRO A 3 13.47 9.59 -8.17
N ASN A 4 13.52 10.92 -8.37
CA ASN A 4 13.87 11.99 -7.44
C ASN A 4 14.31 11.54 -6.02
N ASN A 5 15.63 11.55 -5.80
CA ASN A 5 16.52 11.64 -4.61
C ASN A 5 15.97 11.85 -3.18
N ALA A 6 14.79 11.36 -2.83
CA ALA A 6 14.36 11.27 -1.43
C ALA A 6 14.75 9.88 -0.91
N GLY A 7 15.64 9.80 0.09
CA GLY A 7 16.06 8.53 0.70
C GLY A 7 14.90 7.77 1.37
N PRO A 8 15.10 6.53 1.83
CA PRO A 8 14.04 5.70 2.42
C PRO A 8 13.39 6.28 3.68
N LEU A 9 14.03 7.28 4.30
CA LEU A 9 13.53 7.96 5.50
C LEU A 9 12.63 9.17 5.22
N SER A 10 12.54 9.61 3.97
CA SER A 10 11.67 10.74 3.61
C SER A 10 10.19 10.37 3.74
N ALA A 11 9.36 11.32 4.17
CA ALA A 11 7.94 11.08 4.32
C ALA A 11 7.28 10.86 2.95
N ARG A 12 6.49 9.79 2.81
CA ARG A 12 5.84 9.43 1.55
C ARG A 12 4.42 8.98 1.79
N LEU A 13 3.51 9.46 0.96
CA LEU A 13 2.14 8.99 0.90
C LEU A 13 1.94 8.17 -0.36
N ARG A 14 1.37 6.97 -0.22
CA ARG A 14 1.07 6.10 -1.36
C ARG A 14 -0.40 5.77 -1.43
N LEU A 15 -0.95 5.80 -2.64
CA LEU A 15 -2.22 5.22 -3.00
C LEU A 15 -2.03 3.75 -3.33
N PHE A 16 -2.91 2.91 -2.81
CA PHE A 16 -3.00 1.48 -3.08
C PHE A 16 -4.34 1.21 -3.77
N LEU A 17 -4.30 0.36 -4.79
CA LEU A 17 -5.47 -0.05 -5.55
C LEU A 17 -5.46 -1.57 -5.63
N SER A 18 -6.60 -2.20 -5.36
CA SER A 18 -6.81 -3.64 -5.50
C SER A 18 -7.92 -3.91 -6.51
N VAL A 19 -7.74 -4.96 -7.32
CA VAL A 19 -8.79 -5.59 -8.11
C VAL A 19 -8.72 -7.11 -7.94
N ASP A 20 -9.88 -7.73 -7.70
CA ASP A 20 -10.03 -9.16 -7.46
C ASP A 20 -11.17 -9.73 -8.32
N ILE A 21 -10.97 -10.93 -8.87
CA ILE A 21 -11.97 -11.64 -9.66
C ILE A 21 -13.01 -12.29 -8.73
N VAL A 22 -14.23 -11.78 -8.77
CA VAL A 22 -15.38 -12.37 -8.08
C VAL A 22 -15.83 -13.63 -8.80
N GLY A 23 -16.03 -14.71 -8.04
CA GLY A 23 -16.49 -16.01 -8.56
C GLY A 23 -15.38 -16.92 -9.11
N SER A 24 -14.11 -16.49 -9.07
CA SER A 24 -13.00 -17.24 -9.66
C SER A 24 -12.85 -18.65 -9.06
N THR A 25 -13.00 -18.79 -7.73
CA THR A 25 -12.82 -20.08 -7.06
C THR A 25 -13.88 -21.10 -7.49
N ALA A 26 -15.16 -20.69 -7.52
CA ALA A 26 -16.24 -21.54 -8.00
C ALA A 26 -16.06 -21.89 -9.48
N PHE A 27 -15.59 -20.94 -10.29
CA PHE A 27 -15.27 -21.15 -11.69
C PHE A 27 -14.15 -22.18 -11.89
N LYS A 28 -13.04 -22.08 -11.13
CA LYS A 28 -11.94 -23.06 -11.14
C LYS A 28 -12.44 -24.47 -10.80
N GLN A 29 -13.18 -24.61 -9.70
CA GLN A 29 -13.69 -25.91 -9.24
C GLN A 29 -14.64 -26.56 -10.26
N THR A 30 -15.56 -25.78 -10.82
CA THR A 30 -16.55 -26.29 -11.80
C THR A 30 -15.86 -26.76 -13.09
N ASN A 31 -14.92 -25.96 -13.61
CA ASN A 31 -14.19 -26.32 -14.83
C ASN A 31 -13.19 -27.47 -14.63
N GLN A 32 -12.58 -27.58 -13.45
CA GLN A 32 -11.67 -28.68 -13.14
C GLN A 32 -12.39 -30.02 -13.04
N ALA A 33 -13.59 -30.05 -12.44
CA ALA A 33 -14.44 -31.23 -12.40
C ALA A 33 -14.85 -31.69 -13.81
N ALA A 34 -15.28 -30.74 -14.65
CA ALA A 34 -15.67 -31.02 -16.04
C ALA A 34 -14.49 -31.48 -16.92
N PHE A 35 -13.28 -30.95 -16.69
CA PHE A 35 -12.09 -31.31 -17.45
C PHE A 35 -11.63 -32.74 -17.19
N LYS A 36 -11.65 -33.20 -15.93
CA LYS A 36 -11.24 -34.57 -15.56
C LYS A 36 -12.15 -35.66 -16.12
N SER A 37 -13.40 -35.32 -16.46
CA SER A 37 -14.38 -36.24 -17.04
C SER A 37 -14.38 -36.28 -18.58
N ASP A 38 -13.64 -35.41 -19.26
CA ASP A 38 -13.69 -35.27 -20.72
C ASP A 38 -12.47 -35.93 -21.39
N GLU A 39 -12.67 -37.02 -22.14
CA GLU A 39 -11.59 -37.71 -22.90
C GLU A 39 -10.92 -36.78 -23.94
N LYS A 40 -11.59 -35.69 -24.36
CA LYS A 40 -11.04 -34.67 -25.27
C LYS A 40 -10.11 -33.65 -24.59
N SER A 41 -9.91 -33.77 -23.28
CA SER A 41 -8.97 -32.94 -22.51
C SER A 41 -7.51 -33.09 -22.97
N ILE A 42 -7.15 -34.24 -23.57
CA ILE A 42 -5.79 -34.58 -24.03
C ILE A 42 -5.26 -33.58 -25.08
N SER A 43 -6.13 -32.92 -25.84
CA SER A 43 -5.73 -31.99 -26.89
C SER A 43 -5.74 -30.51 -26.47
N ARG A 44 -6.06 -30.18 -25.21
CA ARG A 44 -6.09 -28.77 -24.74
C ARG A 44 -4.76 -28.38 -24.11
N ILE A 45 -4.26 -27.18 -24.49
CA ILE A 45 -2.96 -26.64 -24.02
C ILE A 45 -3.03 -26.20 -22.55
N ALA A 46 -4.22 -25.84 -22.04
CA ALA A 46 -4.42 -25.41 -20.66
C ALA A 46 -5.83 -25.76 -20.16
N GLU A 47 -6.00 -25.79 -18.84
CA GLU A 47 -7.33 -25.94 -18.23
C GLU A 47 -8.22 -24.73 -18.56
N PRO A 48 -9.54 -24.92 -18.81
CA PRO A 48 -10.43 -23.83 -19.23
C PRO A 48 -10.50 -22.64 -18.27
N TRP A 49 -10.24 -22.86 -16.98
CA TRP A 49 -10.24 -21.78 -15.99
C TRP A 49 -9.03 -20.84 -16.10
N PHE A 50 -7.94 -21.28 -16.75
CA PHE A 50 -6.70 -20.51 -16.81
C PHE A 50 -6.82 -19.27 -17.70
N SER A 51 -7.53 -19.39 -18.84
CA SER A 51 -7.67 -18.30 -19.81
C SER A 51 -8.22 -16.99 -19.21
N PRO A 52 -9.34 -16.96 -18.47
CA PRO A 52 -9.84 -15.71 -17.88
C PRO A 52 -8.86 -15.09 -16.89
N ILE A 53 -8.10 -15.91 -16.16
CA ILE A 53 -7.10 -15.41 -15.20
C ILE A 53 -5.92 -14.82 -15.95
N ALA A 54 -5.34 -15.53 -16.92
CA ALA A 54 -4.25 -15.02 -17.72
C ALA A 54 -4.64 -13.72 -18.48
N GLU A 55 -5.87 -13.65 -19.00
CA GLU A 55 -6.42 -12.42 -19.60
C GLU A 55 -6.53 -11.30 -18.56
N PHE A 56 -7.01 -11.58 -17.36
CA PHE A 56 -7.10 -10.61 -16.27
C PHE A 56 -5.74 -9.99 -15.93
N TYR A 57 -4.70 -10.80 -15.73
CA TYR A 57 -3.35 -10.34 -15.42
C TYR A 57 -2.82 -9.36 -16.46
N ARG A 58 -3.01 -9.67 -17.76
CA ARG A 58 -2.47 -8.84 -18.85
C ARG A 58 -3.33 -7.63 -19.17
N GLU A 59 -4.65 -7.79 -19.22
CA GLU A 59 -5.54 -6.75 -19.73
C GLU A 59 -5.77 -5.63 -18.73
N ILE A 60 -5.85 -5.91 -17.42
CA ILE A 60 -5.96 -4.85 -16.41
C ILE A 60 -4.74 -3.93 -16.44
N GLU A 61 -3.54 -4.51 -16.48
CA GLU A 61 -2.29 -3.74 -16.55
C GLU A 61 -2.24 -2.87 -17.82
N ARG A 62 -2.55 -3.48 -18.97
CA ARG A 62 -2.59 -2.76 -20.26
C ARG A 62 -3.60 -1.62 -20.25
N LEU A 63 -4.82 -1.86 -19.77
CA LEU A 63 -5.88 -0.86 -19.72
C LEU A 63 -5.53 0.26 -18.74
N PHE A 64 -4.95 -0.05 -17.58
CA PHE A 64 -4.59 0.96 -16.60
C PHE A 64 -3.44 1.84 -17.06
N SER A 65 -2.41 1.26 -17.67
CA SER A 65 -1.35 2.01 -18.32
C SER A 65 -1.89 2.91 -19.43
N GLN A 66 -2.83 2.40 -20.24
CA GLN A 66 -3.42 3.16 -21.34
C GLN A 66 -4.23 4.36 -20.83
N GLU A 67 -5.13 4.16 -19.87
CA GLU A 67 -5.92 5.25 -19.27
C GLU A 67 -5.03 6.31 -18.61
N TRP A 68 -3.97 5.88 -17.91
CA TRP A 68 -3.01 6.79 -17.30
C TRP A 68 -2.25 7.62 -18.35
N SER A 69 -1.79 7.00 -19.44
CA SER A 69 -1.15 7.72 -20.54
C SER A 69 -2.09 8.71 -21.22
N ILE A 70 -3.36 8.33 -21.45
CA ILE A 70 -4.38 9.23 -22.00
C ILE A 70 -4.57 10.42 -21.08
N TYR A 71 -4.75 10.19 -19.78
CA TYR A 71 -4.88 11.25 -18.78
C TYR A 71 -3.68 12.22 -18.81
N ALA A 72 -2.45 11.69 -18.79
CA ALA A 72 -1.22 12.47 -18.79
C ALA A 72 -1.06 13.32 -20.07
N GLU A 73 -1.47 12.79 -21.22
CA GLU A 73 -1.37 13.47 -22.52
C GLU A 73 -2.52 14.44 -22.82
N THR A 74 -3.63 14.33 -22.10
CA THR A 74 -4.84 15.13 -22.36
C THR A 74 -5.18 16.05 -21.19
N VAL A 75 -5.85 15.51 -20.16
CA VAL A 75 -6.39 16.27 -19.02
C VAL A 75 -5.27 16.99 -18.29
N ALA A 76 -4.18 16.29 -17.97
CA ALA A 76 -3.08 16.87 -17.21
C ALA A 76 -2.45 18.07 -17.93
N LYS A 77 -2.11 17.93 -19.21
CA LYS A 77 -1.53 19.01 -20.02
C LYS A 77 -2.49 20.18 -20.22
N LYS A 78 -3.78 19.90 -20.43
CA LYS A 78 -4.79 20.93 -20.70
C LYS A 78 -5.08 21.80 -19.47
N PHE A 79 -5.10 21.19 -18.28
CA PHE A 79 -5.52 21.85 -17.04
C PHE A 79 -4.38 22.06 -16.04
N ASP A 80 -3.14 21.80 -16.44
CA ASP A 80 -1.97 21.80 -15.55
C ASP A 80 -2.20 20.94 -14.29
N TRP A 81 -2.83 19.79 -14.48
CA TRP A 81 -3.13 18.85 -13.40
C TRP A 81 -1.91 17.95 -13.14
N PRO A 82 -1.58 17.64 -11.88
CA PRO A 82 -0.38 16.86 -11.56
C PRO A 82 -0.49 15.42 -12.06
N VAL A 83 0.57 14.94 -12.70
CA VAL A 83 0.70 13.55 -13.16
C VAL A 83 1.48 12.75 -12.12
N GLY A 84 2.69 13.20 -11.78
CA GLY A 84 3.62 12.42 -10.97
C GLY A 84 4.09 11.15 -11.70
N GLU A 85 4.67 10.22 -10.95
CA GLU A 85 5.09 8.91 -11.49
C GLU A 85 3.85 8.04 -11.79
N PRO A 86 3.91 7.15 -12.81
CA PRO A 86 2.82 6.25 -13.11
C PRO A 86 2.55 5.26 -11.96
N PRO A 87 1.31 4.78 -11.83
CA PRO A 87 1.02 3.67 -10.92
C PRO A 87 1.77 2.41 -11.37
N GLU A 88 2.26 1.62 -10.42
CA GLU A 88 3.04 0.40 -10.64
C GLU A 88 2.37 -0.81 -10.01
N LEU A 89 2.52 -1.99 -10.62
CA LEU A 89 2.11 -3.24 -10.01
C LEU A 89 2.98 -3.51 -8.78
N TRP A 90 2.37 -3.63 -7.61
CA TRP A 90 3.08 -4.01 -6.38
C TRP A 90 3.22 -5.53 -6.29
N LYS A 91 2.09 -6.25 -6.29
CA LYS A 91 2.09 -7.71 -6.25
C LYS A 91 0.79 -8.29 -6.74
N SER A 92 0.82 -9.59 -7.04
CA SER A 92 -0.37 -10.40 -7.21
C SER A 92 -0.57 -11.34 -6.02
N ALA A 93 -1.83 -11.63 -5.69
CA ALA A 93 -2.24 -12.54 -4.65
C ALA A 93 -3.34 -13.46 -5.18
N GLY A 94 -2.94 -14.51 -5.92
CA GLY A 94 -3.89 -15.45 -6.52
C GLY A 94 -4.67 -14.84 -7.69
N ASP A 95 -5.93 -14.49 -7.46
CA ASP A 95 -6.85 -13.81 -8.39
C ASP A 95 -6.99 -12.30 -8.11
N GLU A 96 -6.18 -11.77 -7.18
CA GLU A 96 -6.10 -10.34 -6.87
C GLU A 96 -4.81 -9.71 -7.41
N LEU A 97 -4.92 -8.50 -7.94
CA LEU A 97 -3.80 -7.63 -8.32
C LEU A 97 -3.81 -6.38 -7.47
N LEU A 98 -2.63 -6.03 -6.94
CA LEU A 98 -2.42 -4.82 -6.15
C LEU A 98 -1.46 -3.88 -6.86
N TYR A 99 -1.89 -2.63 -7.02
CA TYR A 99 -1.12 -1.54 -7.58
C TYR A 99 -0.84 -0.49 -6.52
N ILE A 100 0.25 0.26 -6.72
CA ILE A 100 0.64 1.37 -5.88
C ILE A 100 0.99 2.60 -6.70
N LYS A 101 0.80 3.78 -6.14
CA LYS A 101 1.25 5.06 -6.70
C LYS A 101 1.76 5.96 -5.60
N LEU A 102 2.97 6.50 -5.78
CA LEU A 102 3.47 7.59 -4.95
C LEU A 102 2.68 8.86 -5.25
N LEU A 103 2.15 9.51 -4.22
CA LEU A 103 1.44 10.78 -4.34
C LEU A 103 2.38 11.93 -3.95
N ARG A 104 2.62 12.86 -4.88
CA ARG A 104 3.30 14.15 -4.60
C ARG A 104 2.31 15.31 -4.52
N ASP A 105 1.12 15.10 -5.08
CA ASP A 105 -0.02 15.97 -4.94
C ASP A 105 -1.29 15.14 -4.69
N HIS A 106 -2.16 15.65 -3.82
CA HIS A 106 -3.42 14.99 -3.48
C HIS A 106 -4.36 14.84 -4.69
N ARG A 107 -4.27 15.77 -5.65
CA ARG A 107 -4.98 15.75 -6.94
C ARG A 107 -4.60 14.56 -7.82
N GLU A 108 -3.42 13.99 -7.64
CA GLU A 108 -3.01 12.76 -8.33
C GLU A 108 -3.86 11.55 -7.90
N ALA A 109 -4.37 11.54 -6.66
CA ALA A 109 -5.22 10.45 -6.17
C ALA A 109 -6.55 10.41 -6.93
N LEU A 110 -7.14 11.58 -7.20
CA LEU A 110 -8.36 11.72 -7.99
C LEU A 110 -8.14 11.22 -9.43
N ALA A 111 -7.09 11.73 -10.09
CA ALA A 111 -6.76 11.32 -11.46
C ALA A 111 -6.51 9.81 -11.58
N CYS A 112 -5.73 9.25 -10.64
CA CYS A 112 -5.42 7.83 -10.60
C CYS A 112 -6.68 6.98 -10.40
N LEU A 113 -7.57 7.37 -9.49
CA LEU A 113 -8.81 6.66 -9.23
C LEU A 113 -9.75 6.68 -10.44
N HIS A 114 -9.83 7.79 -11.19
CA HIS A 114 -10.60 7.84 -12.43
C HIS A 114 -10.05 6.92 -13.51
N CYS A 115 -8.74 6.93 -13.73
CA CYS A 115 -8.09 6.01 -14.66
C CYS A 115 -8.40 4.56 -14.27
N TRP A 116 -8.26 4.24 -12.98
CA TRP A 116 -8.55 2.92 -12.44
C TRP A 116 -10.01 2.49 -12.67
N ILE A 117 -10.98 3.35 -12.35
CA ILE A 117 -12.41 3.07 -12.55
C ILE A 117 -12.71 2.77 -14.02
N ARG A 118 -12.16 3.55 -14.96
CA ARG A 118 -12.34 3.34 -16.41
C ARG A 118 -11.72 2.02 -16.87
N SER A 119 -10.53 1.68 -16.40
CA SER A 119 -9.87 0.42 -16.71
C SER A 119 -10.67 -0.78 -16.20
N VAL A 120 -11.12 -0.75 -14.94
CA VAL A 120 -11.91 -1.82 -14.33
C VAL A 120 -13.27 -1.96 -15.01
N ALA A 121 -13.95 -0.86 -15.33
CA ALA A 121 -15.23 -0.90 -16.03
C ALA A 121 -15.09 -1.50 -17.44
N THR A 122 -14.07 -1.11 -18.19
CA THR A 122 -13.78 -1.63 -19.52
C THR A 122 -13.47 -3.13 -19.46
N PHE A 123 -12.60 -3.54 -18.54
CA PHE A 123 -12.27 -4.95 -18.36
C PHE A 123 -13.48 -5.78 -17.94
N ARG A 124 -14.32 -5.28 -17.01
CA ARG A 124 -15.53 -5.95 -16.56
C ARG A 124 -16.47 -6.29 -17.72
N VAL A 125 -16.70 -5.35 -18.63
CA VAL A 125 -17.55 -5.59 -19.81
C VAL A 125 -17.01 -6.73 -20.66
N ALA A 126 -15.70 -6.72 -20.94
CA ALA A 126 -15.05 -7.78 -21.70
C ALA A 126 -15.10 -9.14 -20.96
N LEU A 127 -14.82 -9.16 -19.66
CA LEU A 127 -14.85 -10.35 -18.81
C LEU A 127 -16.25 -10.98 -18.80
N ARG A 128 -17.29 -10.21 -18.48
CA ARG A 128 -18.67 -10.72 -18.38
C ARG A 128 -19.24 -11.18 -19.72
N THR A 129 -18.79 -10.58 -20.83
CA THR A 129 -19.17 -11.01 -22.17
C THR A 129 -18.66 -12.42 -22.47
N LYS A 130 -17.41 -12.73 -22.08
CA LYS A 130 -16.81 -14.05 -22.30
C LYS A 130 -17.16 -15.06 -21.21
N TYR A 131 -17.28 -14.61 -19.96
CA TYR A 131 -17.43 -15.41 -18.75
C TYR A 131 -18.52 -14.82 -17.85
N PRO A 132 -19.81 -15.09 -18.12
CA PRO A 132 -20.94 -14.42 -17.45
C PRO A 132 -21.04 -14.64 -15.94
N SER A 133 -20.39 -15.69 -15.41
CA SER A 133 -20.34 -16.00 -13.98
C SER A 133 -19.21 -15.30 -13.22
N LEU A 134 -18.32 -14.58 -13.92
CA LEU A 134 -17.22 -13.84 -13.33
C LEU A 134 -17.51 -12.34 -13.34
N ASP A 135 -17.01 -11.66 -12.31
CA ASP A 135 -17.00 -10.20 -12.24
C ASP A 135 -15.69 -9.76 -11.55
N VAL A 136 -15.51 -8.45 -11.33
CA VAL A 136 -14.39 -7.88 -10.62
C VAL A 136 -14.87 -6.93 -9.53
N LYS A 137 -14.22 -6.94 -8.38
CA LYS A 137 -14.41 -5.95 -7.31
C LYS A 137 -13.12 -5.17 -7.10
N SER A 138 -13.22 -3.97 -6.53
CA SER A 138 -12.06 -3.11 -6.33
C SER A 138 -12.08 -2.37 -5.00
N THR A 139 -10.90 -2.05 -4.49
CA THR A 139 -10.71 -1.27 -3.26
C THR A 139 -9.56 -0.27 -3.46
N ALA A 140 -9.64 0.88 -2.81
CA ALA A 140 -8.58 1.87 -2.80
C ALA A 140 -8.32 2.42 -1.39
N TRP A 141 -7.07 2.61 -1.01
CA TRP A 141 -6.70 3.23 0.27
C TRP A 141 -5.36 3.94 0.17
N ILE A 142 -5.02 4.76 1.16
CA ILE A 142 -3.72 5.42 1.23
C ILE A 142 -2.94 4.97 2.48
N ALA A 143 -1.62 5.05 2.42
CA ALA A 143 -0.75 4.78 3.56
C ALA A 143 0.46 5.71 3.57
N GLY A 144 0.75 6.27 4.75
CA GLY A 144 1.90 7.13 5.02
C GLY A 144 3.10 6.35 5.57
N PHE A 145 4.27 6.63 5.03
CA PHE A 145 5.57 6.02 5.35
C PHE A 145 6.59 7.11 5.76
N PRO A 146 7.64 6.78 6.53
CA PRO A 146 7.95 5.50 7.18
C PRO A 146 7.41 5.36 8.61
N ILE A 147 6.64 6.34 9.10
CA ILE A 147 6.29 6.46 10.53
C ILE A 147 5.12 5.57 10.94
N THR A 148 4.00 5.64 10.21
CA THR A 148 2.83 4.80 10.50
C THR A 148 2.97 3.43 9.89
N ASN A 149 3.49 3.38 8.66
CA ASN A 149 3.71 2.16 7.90
C ASN A 149 5.18 2.09 7.49
N THR A 150 5.69 0.89 7.25
CA THR A 150 7.09 0.63 6.95
C THR A 150 7.24 -0.12 5.63
N GLU A 151 8.23 0.29 4.86
CA GLU A 151 8.67 -0.46 3.67
C GLU A 151 9.64 -1.55 4.14
N VAL A 152 9.48 -2.77 3.62
CA VAL A 152 10.38 -3.89 3.92
C VAL A 152 10.95 -4.46 2.64
N ILE A 153 12.22 -4.89 2.67
CA ILE A 153 12.89 -5.48 1.51
C ILE A 153 13.17 -6.96 1.78
N PHE A 154 12.74 -7.80 0.85
CA PHE A 154 13.05 -9.22 0.82
C PHE A 154 14.10 -9.50 -0.26
N ASN A 155 15.13 -10.28 0.06
CA ASN A 155 16.05 -10.83 -0.92
C ASN A 155 15.46 -12.14 -1.46
N SER A 156 15.27 -12.26 -2.78
CA SER A 156 14.75 -13.45 -3.42
C SER A 156 15.79 -14.55 -3.63
N SER A 157 17.09 -14.22 -3.49
CA SER A 157 18.13 -15.23 -3.41
C SER A 157 18.31 -15.70 -1.97
N LEU A 158 18.14 -17.01 -1.75
CA LEU A 158 18.54 -17.70 -0.51
C LEU A 158 20.06 -17.95 -0.45
N ASP A 159 20.82 -17.48 -1.44
CA ASP A 159 22.28 -17.50 -1.39
C ASP A 159 22.75 -16.49 -0.33
N TYR A 160 22.79 -16.97 0.92
CA TYR A 160 23.43 -16.35 2.06
C TYR A 160 24.98 -16.40 1.94
N SER A 161 25.53 -16.20 0.73
CA SER A 161 26.98 -16.17 0.53
C SER A 161 27.59 -14.90 1.13
N ASP A 162 26.83 -13.80 1.12
CA ASP A 162 26.92 -12.77 2.15
C ASP A 162 25.81 -13.14 3.14
N GLY A 163 26.15 -13.68 4.30
CA GLY A 163 25.15 -14.11 5.29
C GLY A 163 24.11 -13.02 5.56
N PRO A 164 22.99 -13.34 6.26
CA PRO A 164 22.38 -12.26 7.01
C PRO A 164 23.54 -11.64 7.80
N LEU A 165 23.66 -10.31 7.83
CA LEU A 165 24.38 -9.73 8.95
C LEU A 165 23.79 -10.50 10.15
N ASN A 166 24.60 -11.30 10.85
CA ASN A 166 24.20 -11.99 12.06
C ASN A 166 23.98 -10.88 13.07
N ASP A 167 22.85 -10.20 12.90
CA ASP A 167 22.64 -8.84 13.32
C ASP A 167 21.34 -8.86 14.06
N ASP A 168 21.49 -8.83 15.38
CA ASP A 168 20.37 -8.79 16.31
C ASP A 168 19.49 -7.55 16.05
N ASP A 169 19.99 -6.54 15.33
CA ASP A 169 19.25 -5.36 14.94
C ASP A 169 18.52 -5.48 13.59
N THR A 170 17.31 -6.01 13.66
CA THR A 170 16.42 -6.14 12.50
C THR A 170 16.03 -4.80 11.87
N ILE A 171 16.03 -3.71 12.65
CA ILE A 171 15.65 -2.38 12.15
C ILE A 171 16.76 -1.85 11.26
N PHE A 172 18.00 -1.86 11.74
CA PHE A 172 19.16 -1.42 10.97
C PHE A 172 19.33 -2.26 9.69
N SER A 173 19.20 -3.57 9.81
CA SER A 173 19.27 -4.49 8.66
C SER A 173 18.25 -4.13 7.57
N ASN A 174 16.98 -3.87 7.93
CA ASN A 174 15.98 -3.45 6.96
C ASN A 174 16.28 -2.06 6.38
N LEU A 175 16.72 -1.09 7.19
CA LEU A 175 17.10 0.25 6.72
C LEU A 175 18.26 0.20 5.73
N ALA A 176 19.28 -0.62 5.98
CA ALA A 176 20.41 -0.81 5.08
C ALA A 176 19.95 -1.37 3.72
N LEU A 177 19.05 -2.38 3.72
CA LEU A 177 18.47 -2.92 2.50
C LEU A 177 17.62 -1.88 1.75
N LEU A 178 16.85 -1.07 2.48
CA LEU A 178 16.09 0.02 1.89
C LEU A 178 17.00 1.07 1.24
N HIS A 179 18.05 1.52 1.93
CA HIS A 179 19.02 2.45 1.36
C HIS A 179 19.63 1.87 0.07
N LYS A 180 20.06 0.62 0.10
CA LYS A 180 20.58 -0.08 -1.08
C LYS A 180 19.56 -0.18 -2.23
N TYR A 181 18.29 -0.44 -1.92
CA TYR A 181 17.20 -0.48 -2.89
C TYR A 181 16.95 0.89 -3.53
N TYR A 182 16.98 1.96 -2.74
CA TYR A 182 16.76 3.32 -3.21
C TYR A 182 17.95 3.91 -3.98
N GLU A 183 19.18 3.47 -3.68
CA GLU A 183 20.41 3.89 -4.39
C GLU A 183 20.59 3.17 -5.73
N ASN A 184 20.37 1.85 -5.77
CA ASN A 184 20.67 1.04 -6.95
C ASN A 184 19.45 0.77 -7.83
N GLY A 185 18.26 1.22 -7.40
CA GLY A 185 16.98 0.83 -8.01
C GLY A 185 16.59 -0.61 -7.70
N SER A 186 15.49 -1.06 -8.29
CA SER A 186 15.01 -2.44 -8.12
C SER A 186 15.98 -3.43 -8.80
N SER A 187 16.73 -4.17 -7.98
CA SER A 187 17.43 -5.39 -8.44
C SER A 187 16.42 -6.51 -8.67
N LEU A 188 16.67 -7.41 -9.62
CA LEU A 188 15.91 -8.67 -9.80
C LEU A 188 15.86 -9.50 -8.50
N THR A 189 16.82 -9.30 -7.62
CA THR A 189 16.94 -10.01 -6.35
C THR A 189 16.23 -9.34 -5.17
N MET A 190 15.81 -8.08 -5.28
CA MET A 190 15.21 -7.35 -4.15
C MET A 190 13.76 -7.02 -4.41
N ARG A 191 12.87 -7.53 -3.56
CA ARG A 191 11.44 -7.24 -3.61
C ARG A 191 11.04 -6.36 -2.45
N ARG A 192 10.42 -5.22 -2.77
CA ARG A 192 9.82 -4.32 -1.78
C ARG A 192 8.40 -4.77 -1.43
N ASP A 193 8.08 -4.74 -0.15
CA ASP A 193 6.74 -4.96 0.37
C ASP A 193 6.40 -3.88 1.41
N PHE A 194 5.14 -3.83 1.86
CA PHE A 194 4.67 -2.84 2.81
C PHE A 194 3.96 -3.49 3.98
N ILE A 195 4.23 -2.99 5.18
CA ILE A 195 3.60 -3.43 6.42
C ILE A 195 3.13 -2.21 7.23
N GLY A 196 2.08 -2.39 8.03
CA GLY A 196 1.63 -1.38 8.97
C GLY A 196 0.11 -1.26 9.06
N PRO A 197 -0.40 -0.45 10.00
CA PRO A 197 -1.83 -0.39 10.31
C PRO A 197 -2.70 0.05 9.13
N SER A 198 -2.21 0.95 8.26
CA SER A 198 -2.97 1.39 7.07
C SER A 198 -3.01 0.29 6.00
N ILE A 199 -1.95 -0.50 5.89
CA ILE A 199 -1.89 -1.65 4.98
C ILE A 199 -2.86 -2.73 5.44
N ASP A 200 -2.87 -3.03 6.74
CA ASP A 200 -3.82 -3.98 7.33
C ASP A 200 -5.26 -3.52 7.13
N ALA A 201 -5.54 -2.23 7.38
CA ALA A 201 -6.86 -1.65 7.15
C ALA A 201 -7.30 -1.79 5.69
N GLY A 202 -6.41 -1.51 4.74
CA GLY A 202 -6.65 -1.70 3.30
C GLY A 202 -7.09 -3.12 2.94
N PHE A 203 -6.34 -4.13 3.39
CA PHE A 203 -6.70 -5.53 3.16
C PHE A 203 -8.03 -5.93 3.83
N ARG A 204 -8.37 -5.34 4.99
CA ARG A 204 -9.68 -5.55 5.62
C ARG A 204 -10.82 -4.91 4.83
N LEU A 205 -10.57 -3.76 4.21
CA LEU A 205 -11.54 -3.10 3.33
C LEU A 205 -11.79 -3.90 2.04
N CYS A 206 -10.80 -4.64 1.52
CA CYS A 206 -10.98 -5.52 0.36
C CYS A 206 -12.09 -6.57 0.55
N ALA A 207 -12.35 -6.98 1.80
CA ALA A 207 -13.43 -7.92 2.12
C ALA A 207 -14.83 -7.31 1.99
N LEU A 208 -14.94 -5.97 2.04
CA LEU A 208 -16.22 -5.25 1.91
C LEU A 208 -16.55 -4.90 0.46
N ALA A 209 -15.58 -5.01 -0.45
CA ALA A 209 -15.78 -4.67 -1.84
C ALA A 209 -16.67 -5.68 -2.55
N THR A 210 -17.48 -5.17 -3.47
CA THR A 210 -18.38 -5.95 -4.32
C THR A 210 -18.22 -5.47 -5.76
N PRO A 211 -18.77 -6.19 -6.77
CA PRO A 211 -18.76 -5.68 -8.13
C PRO A 211 -19.34 -4.26 -8.28
N ARG A 212 -20.33 -3.93 -7.45
CA ARG A 212 -20.94 -2.60 -7.43
C ARG A 212 -20.13 -1.57 -6.64
N LYS A 213 -19.54 -1.97 -5.51
CA LYS A 213 -18.93 -1.04 -4.55
C LYS A 213 -17.41 -1.07 -4.68
N LEU A 214 -16.85 0.00 -5.25
CA LEU A 214 -15.43 0.28 -5.07
C LEU A 214 -15.26 0.90 -3.68
N ILE A 215 -14.72 0.14 -2.73
CA ILE A 215 -14.55 0.61 -1.35
C ILE A 215 -13.35 1.54 -1.29
N ILE A 216 -13.51 2.67 -0.60
CA ILE A 216 -12.42 3.63 -0.35
C ILE A 216 -12.23 3.86 1.15
N ALA A 217 -10.97 4.00 1.56
CA ALA A 217 -10.61 4.37 2.93
C ALA A 217 -11.04 5.82 3.27
N VAL A 218 -11.25 6.11 4.56
CA VAL A 218 -11.76 7.42 5.03
C VAL A 218 -10.81 8.58 4.72
N ASP A 219 -9.51 8.32 4.80
CA ASP A 219 -8.45 9.27 4.49
C ASP A 219 -8.33 9.55 3.00
N LEU A 220 -8.52 8.52 2.16
CA LEU A 220 -8.67 8.69 0.72
C LEU A 220 -9.95 9.47 0.38
N ALA A 221 -11.08 9.19 1.03
CA ALA A 221 -12.32 9.95 0.81
C ALA A 221 -12.13 11.44 1.08
N LEU A 222 -11.48 11.81 2.20
CA LEU A 222 -11.11 13.19 2.51
C LEU A 222 -10.22 13.79 1.41
N MET A 223 -9.21 13.05 0.95
CA MET A 223 -8.30 13.50 -0.10
C MET A 223 -9.01 13.76 -1.43
N LEU A 224 -9.91 12.87 -1.83
CA LEU A 224 -10.68 12.99 -3.07
C LEU A 224 -11.60 14.20 -3.05
N VAL A 225 -12.32 14.44 -1.95
CA VAL A 225 -13.24 15.59 -1.89
C VAL A 225 -12.49 16.92 -1.89
N HIS A 226 -11.28 16.98 -1.33
CA HIS A 226 -10.41 18.16 -1.48
C HIS A 226 -10.01 18.37 -2.94
N ALA A 227 -9.56 17.32 -3.63
CA ALA A 227 -9.19 17.40 -5.03
C ALA A 227 -10.36 17.86 -5.90
N VAL A 228 -11.55 17.27 -5.73
CA VAL A 228 -12.77 17.62 -6.48
C VAL A 228 -13.17 19.07 -6.26
N ARG A 229 -13.08 19.58 -5.03
CA ARG A 229 -13.42 20.98 -4.72
C ARG A 229 -12.46 21.99 -5.36
N GLY A 230 -11.20 21.59 -5.56
CA GLY A 230 -10.20 22.38 -6.27
C GLY A 230 -10.21 22.18 -7.79
N SER A 231 -11.00 21.25 -8.31
CA SER A 231 -11.05 20.95 -9.75
C SER A 231 -11.83 22.00 -10.54
N PRO A 232 -11.34 22.42 -11.72
CA PRO A 232 -12.16 23.20 -12.64
C PRO A 232 -13.34 22.36 -13.15
N PRO A 233 -14.55 22.93 -13.36
CA PRO A 233 -15.71 22.20 -13.85
C PRO A 233 -15.46 21.46 -15.18
N GLU A 234 -14.58 21.98 -16.02
CA GLU A 234 -14.27 21.44 -17.35
C GLU A 234 -13.23 20.31 -17.33
N LEU A 235 -12.69 19.92 -16.16
CA LEU A 235 -11.60 18.95 -16.03
C LEU A 235 -11.91 17.60 -16.70
N GLY A 236 -13.19 17.24 -16.85
CA GLY A 236 -13.60 15.99 -17.53
C GLY A 236 -13.28 14.73 -16.71
N LEU A 237 -13.00 14.90 -15.42
CA LEU A 237 -13.08 13.85 -14.42
C LEU A 237 -14.50 13.90 -13.87
N ASP A 238 -15.31 12.90 -14.22
CA ASP A 238 -16.72 12.84 -13.84
C ASP A 238 -16.91 12.95 -12.33
N GLU A 239 -18.06 13.43 -11.86
CA GLU A 239 -18.31 13.49 -10.42
C GLU A 239 -18.27 12.08 -9.81
N LEU A 240 -17.35 11.89 -8.85
CA LEU A 240 -17.27 10.67 -8.07
C LEU A 240 -18.51 10.60 -7.15
N GLU A 241 -19.38 9.64 -7.40
CA GLU A 241 -20.54 9.39 -6.54
C GLU A 241 -20.09 8.64 -5.29
N ILE A 242 -19.52 9.39 -4.34
CA ILE A 242 -19.07 8.86 -3.06
C ILE A 242 -20.28 8.69 -2.14
N ARG A 243 -20.46 7.47 -1.66
CA ARG A 243 -21.54 7.07 -0.76
C ARG A 243 -20.95 6.60 0.57
N TYR A 244 -21.76 6.71 1.62
CA TYR A 244 -21.39 6.30 2.97
C TYR A 244 -22.34 5.20 3.46
N GLU A 245 -21.79 4.09 3.95
CA GLU A 245 -22.54 2.91 4.40
C GLU A 245 -22.52 2.73 5.93
N GLY A 246 -22.03 3.74 6.66
CA GLY A 246 -21.89 3.64 8.12
C GLY A 246 -20.52 3.12 8.54
N ARG A 247 -20.42 2.68 9.79
CA ARG A 247 -19.19 2.17 10.38
C ARG A 247 -19.24 0.66 10.51
N GLN A 248 -18.16 -0.02 10.14
CA GLN A 248 -18.02 -1.47 10.29
C GLN A 248 -16.84 -1.83 11.18
N HIS A 249 -16.98 -2.89 11.99
CA HIS A 249 -15.88 -3.37 12.80
C HIS A 249 -14.90 -4.16 11.94
N LEU A 250 -13.70 -3.61 11.76
CA LEU A 250 -12.62 -4.26 11.03
C LEU A 250 -11.63 -4.86 12.04
N LYS A 251 -11.43 -6.18 12.00
CA LYS A 251 -10.58 -6.90 12.96
C LYS A 251 -9.16 -6.31 13.00
N GLY A 252 -8.76 -5.82 14.17
CA GLY A 252 -7.43 -5.26 14.42
C GLY A 252 -7.23 -3.81 13.95
N VAL A 253 -8.28 -3.17 13.43
CA VAL A 253 -8.21 -1.80 12.89
C VAL A 253 -8.82 -0.82 13.89
N LEU A 254 -8.23 0.38 13.98
CA LEU A 254 -8.68 1.47 14.87
C LEU A 254 -8.91 1.05 16.34
N GLY A 255 -8.13 0.11 16.86
CA GLY A 255 -8.31 -0.38 18.24
C GLY A 255 -9.67 -1.07 18.48
N GLY A 256 -10.32 -1.57 17.42
CA GLY A 256 -11.64 -2.19 17.49
C GLY A 256 -12.82 -1.23 17.35
N LEU A 257 -12.56 0.06 17.11
CA LEU A 257 -13.61 1.03 16.81
C LEU A 257 -14.17 0.80 15.40
N GLY A 258 -15.41 1.25 15.18
CA GLY A 258 -16.05 1.14 13.87
C GLY A 258 -15.34 2.01 12.83
N TYR A 259 -14.85 1.39 11.76
CA TYR A 259 -14.21 2.07 10.63
C TYR A 259 -15.27 2.60 9.65
N PRO A 260 -15.24 3.89 9.25
CA PRO A 260 -16.18 4.46 8.28
C PRO A 260 -15.99 3.85 6.90
N VAL A 261 -17.07 3.32 6.32
CA VAL A 261 -17.03 2.68 5.00
C VAL A 261 -17.60 3.65 3.97
N PHE A 262 -16.73 4.10 3.08
CA PHE A 262 -17.09 4.88 1.90
C PHE A 262 -16.94 4.01 0.65
N TRP A 263 -17.73 4.31 -0.38
CA TRP A 263 -17.63 3.62 -1.65
C TRP A 263 -18.03 4.49 -2.83
N VAL A 264 -17.50 4.15 -4.00
CA VAL A 264 -17.87 4.72 -5.30
C VAL A 264 -18.72 3.71 -6.08
N ASP A 265 -19.83 4.18 -6.66
CA ASP A 265 -20.73 3.32 -7.44
C ASP A 265 -20.13 2.96 -8.80
N MET A 266 -19.86 1.67 -8.98
CA MET A 266 -19.31 1.07 -10.20
C MET A 266 -20.39 0.48 -11.12
N ALA A 267 -21.67 0.60 -10.77
CA ALA A 267 -22.82 0.03 -11.49
C ALA A 267 -23.85 1.08 -11.90
N LYS A 268 -23.46 2.36 -12.04
CA LYS A 268 -24.34 3.52 -12.32
C LYS A 268 -25.38 3.30 -13.42
N SER A 269 -25.05 2.53 -14.46
CA SER A 269 -25.93 2.28 -15.61
C SER A 269 -27.06 1.29 -15.31
N SER A 270 -27.01 0.51 -14.24
CA SER A 270 -28.01 -0.51 -13.90
C SER A 270 -29.31 0.10 -13.37
N ALA A 271 -30.43 -0.19 -14.03
CA ALA A 271 -31.75 0.30 -13.61
C ALA A 271 -32.22 -0.32 -12.29
N LEU A 272 -31.88 -1.60 -12.05
CA LEU A 272 -32.22 -2.29 -10.81
C LEU A 272 -31.50 -1.66 -9.62
N GLU A 273 -30.21 -1.39 -9.75
CA GLU A 273 -29.40 -0.78 -8.69
C GLU A 273 -29.92 0.61 -8.32
N ARG A 274 -30.35 1.40 -9.31
CA ARG A 274 -31.00 2.71 -9.05
C ARG A 274 -32.35 2.59 -8.34
N ALA A 275 -33.11 1.54 -8.64
CA ALA A 275 -34.36 1.26 -7.93
C ALA A 275 -34.09 0.85 -6.47
N GLU A 276 -33.09 0.00 -6.23
CA GLU A 276 -32.65 -0.35 -4.87
C GLU A 276 -32.14 0.85 -4.10
N ASP A 277 -31.38 1.74 -4.73
CA ASP A 277 -30.90 2.99 -4.11
C ASP A 277 -32.05 3.85 -3.60
N THR A 278 -33.12 3.91 -4.37
CA THR A 278 -34.33 4.66 -4.01
C THR A 278 -34.99 4.03 -2.78
N LEU A 279 -35.02 2.70 -2.69
CA LEU A 279 -35.58 1.98 -1.53
C LEU A 279 -34.72 2.10 -0.27
N LEU A 280 -33.40 2.14 -0.42
CA LEU A 280 -32.42 2.19 0.67
C LEU A 280 -32.01 3.62 1.06
N ASP A 281 -32.56 4.64 0.42
CA ASP A 281 -32.13 6.05 0.51
C ASP A 281 -30.60 6.22 0.32
N GLN A 282 -30.02 5.40 -0.57
CA GLN A 282 -28.60 5.45 -0.89
C GLN A 282 -28.34 6.56 -1.91
N LYS A 283 -27.84 7.67 -1.41
CA LYS A 283 -27.51 8.86 -2.21
C LYS A 283 -26.01 9.13 -2.19
N SER A 284 -25.50 9.64 -3.32
CA SER A 284 -24.19 10.31 -3.34
C SER A 284 -24.20 11.43 -2.30
N ARG A 285 -23.11 11.57 -1.55
CA ARG A 285 -22.97 12.60 -0.52
C ARG A 285 -22.21 13.78 -1.09
N ASN A 286 -22.63 14.98 -0.72
CA ASN A 286 -21.92 16.16 -1.17
C ASN A 286 -20.51 16.21 -0.53
N THR A 287 -19.61 16.91 -1.21
CA THR A 287 -18.20 16.98 -0.79
C THR A 287 -18.01 17.68 0.55
N ASP A 288 -18.90 18.61 0.94
CA ASP A 288 -18.88 19.31 2.22
C ASP A 288 -19.21 18.40 3.42
N GLU A 289 -20.24 17.57 3.30
CA GLU A 289 -20.64 16.61 4.34
C GLU A 289 -19.57 15.54 4.53
N ILE A 290 -19.02 15.00 3.44
CA ILE A 290 -17.93 14.02 3.50
C ILE A 290 -16.72 14.65 4.20
N LYS A 291 -16.30 15.84 3.78
CA LYS A 291 -15.16 16.55 4.39
C LYS A 291 -15.39 16.74 5.89
N LYS A 292 -16.53 17.32 6.27
CA LYS A 292 -16.89 17.59 7.66
C LYS A 292 -16.90 16.32 8.51
N PHE A 293 -17.50 15.25 7.99
CA PHE A 293 -17.51 13.95 8.67
C PHE A 293 -16.09 13.41 8.86
N CYS A 294 -15.27 13.42 7.80
CA CYS A 294 -13.91 12.91 7.86
C CYS A 294 -13.07 13.71 8.87
N GLU A 295 -13.10 15.04 8.83
CA GLU A 295 -12.40 15.90 9.79
C GLU A 295 -12.80 15.61 11.24
N GLN A 296 -14.10 15.49 11.50
CA GLN A 296 -14.60 15.13 12.83
C GLN A 296 -14.12 13.75 13.26
N PHE A 297 -14.13 12.78 12.34
CA PHE A 297 -13.64 11.43 12.59
C PHE A 297 -12.15 11.42 12.95
N PHE A 298 -11.30 12.14 12.22
CA PHE A 298 -9.87 12.27 12.57
C PHE A 298 -9.66 12.94 13.92
N LEU A 299 -10.46 13.96 14.24
CA LEU A 299 -10.38 14.67 15.52
C LEU A 299 -10.71 13.76 16.70
N GLU A 300 -11.79 12.99 16.60
CA GLU A 300 -12.25 12.06 17.64
C GLU A 300 -11.33 10.84 17.80
N HIS A 301 -10.66 10.42 16.72
CA HIS A 301 -9.85 9.20 16.67
C HIS A 301 -8.34 9.45 16.47
N LYS A 302 -7.84 10.63 16.85
CA LYS A 302 -6.43 11.06 16.69
C LYS A 302 -5.36 10.13 17.25
N GLY A 303 -5.73 9.21 18.16
CA GLY A 303 -4.83 8.18 18.70
C GLY A 303 -4.62 6.98 17.78
N ASN A 304 -5.50 6.78 16.79
CA ASN A 304 -5.51 5.62 15.91
C ASN A 304 -5.30 5.98 14.44
N ILE A 305 -5.65 7.20 14.05
CA ILE A 305 -5.59 7.66 12.67
C ILE A 305 -5.26 9.16 12.63
N ILE A 306 -4.61 9.60 11.56
CA ILE A 306 -4.25 11.00 11.35
C ILE A 306 -4.74 11.46 9.97
N ILE A 307 -4.92 12.77 9.83
CA ILE A 307 -5.12 13.37 8.51
C ILE A 307 -3.87 13.06 7.67
N PRO A 308 -4.01 12.56 6.43
CA PRO A 308 -2.86 12.28 5.57
C PRO A 308 -2.11 13.58 5.25
N TYR A 309 -0.82 13.47 4.98
CA TYR A 309 -0.02 14.61 4.56
C TYR A 309 0.96 14.20 3.45
N ILE A 310 1.36 15.19 2.65
CA ILE A 310 2.34 15.07 1.58
C ILE A 310 3.39 16.15 1.81
N GLU A 311 4.62 15.73 2.11
CA GLU A 311 5.73 16.65 2.33
C GLU A 311 6.01 17.47 1.07
N GLY A 312 6.05 18.80 1.22
CA GLY A 312 6.26 19.73 0.11
C GLY A 312 5.03 19.99 -0.76
N SER A 313 3.84 19.55 -0.37
CA SER A 313 2.61 19.88 -1.10
C SER A 313 2.34 21.38 -1.12
N GLU A 314 1.87 21.88 -2.27
CA GLU A 314 1.39 23.26 -2.42
C GLU A 314 0.05 23.50 -1.69
N ASP A 315 -0.74 22.44 -1.49
CA ASP A 315 -1.97 22.52 -0.70
C ASP A 315 -1.65 22.53 0.79
N THR A 316 -1.88 23.70 1.42
CA THR A 316 -1.67 23.92 2.86
C THR A 316 -2.40 22.92 3.76
N TYR A 317 -3.51 22.34 3.30
CA TYR A 317 -4.28 21.36 4.08
C TYR A 317 -3.52 20.03 4.24
N PHE A 318 -2.78 19.61 3.22
CA PHE A 318 -2.03 18.36 3.23
C PHE A 318 -0.51 18.55 3.39
N SER A 319 -0.01 19.78 3.44
CA SER A 319 1.44 20.04 3.56
C SER A 319 1.99 19.93 4.99
N THR A 320 1.10 19.94 6.00
CA THR A 320 1.51 20.01 7.41
C THR A 320 1.86 18.63 7.97
N ILE A 321 3.15 18.40 8.23
CA ILE A 321 3.62 17.20 8.94
C ILE A 321 3.32 17.34 10.44
N PRO A 322 2.62 16.37 11.07
CA PRO A 322 2.38 16.37 12.51
C PRO A 322 3.69 16.46 13.32
N PRO A 323 3.75 17.25 14.42
CA PRO A 323 4.99 17.43 15.19
C PRO A 323 5.62 16.12 15.69
N ASN A 324 4.80 15.16 16.11
CA ASN A 324 5.24 13.83 16.54
C ASN A 324 5.84 13.02 15.39
N HIS A 325 5.30 13.13 14.17
CA HIS A 325 5.88 12.50 12.99
C HIS A 325 7.22 13.12 12.63
N ARG A 326 7.32 14.46 12.65
CA ARG A 326 8.60 15.16 12.43
C ARG A 326 9.66 14.74 13.44
N ALA A 327 9.31 14.66 14.72
CA ALA A 327 10.22 14.20 15.76
C ALA A 327 10.67 12.74 15.53
N ARG A 328 9.75 11.84 15.16
CA ARG A 328 10.09 10.44 14.87
C ARG A 328 10.94 10.26 13.62
N LEU A 329 10.70 11.04 12.57
CA LEU A 329 11.56 11.06 11.37
C LEU A 329 13.00 11.40 11.76
N LYS A 330 13.19 12.46 12.56
CA LYS A 330 14.51 12.85 13.07
C LYS A 330 15.16 11.74 13.90
N VAL A 331 14.42 11.08 14.78
CA VAL A 331 14.95 9.94 15.56
C VAL A 331 15.43 8.82 14.65
N LEU A 332 14.69 8.51 13.58
CA LEU A 332 15.04 7.47 12.63
C LEU A 332 16.28 7.85 11.79
N GLU A 333 16.39 9.11 11.40
CA GLU A 333 17.58 9.66 10.71
C GLU A 333 18.83 9.64 11.61
N ASP A 334 18.70 10.10 12.86
CA ASP A 334 19.78 10.09 13.84
C ASP A 334 20.21 8.65 14.15
N TYR A 335 19.26 7.71 14.26
CA TYR A 335 19.52 6.29 14.43
C TYR A 335 20.34 5.72 13.27
N TRP A 336 19.87 5.90 12.02
CA TRP A 336 20.57 5.43 10.82
C TRP A 336 22.00 5.96 10.75
N ARG A 337 22.19 7.27 10.97
CA ARG A 337 23.52 7.91 10.90
C ARG A 337 24.46 7.39 11.98
N ASN A 338 24.00 7.34 13.23
CA ASN A 338 24.86 6.98 14.36
C ASN A 338 25.23 5.48 14.33
N GLU A 339 24.25 4.62 14.06
CA GLU A 339 24.45 3.19 13.99
C GLU A 339 25.25 2.78 12.74
N GLY A 340 25.02 3.45 11.61
CA GLY A 340 25.81 3.27 10.40
C GLY A 340 27.28 3.62 10.62
N GLY A 341 27.55 4.78 11.22
CA GLY A 341 28.92 5.20 11.55
C GLY A 341 29.62 4.25 12.53
N ARG A 342 28.90 3.76 13.56
CA ARG A 342 29.44 2.75 14.50
C ARG A 342 29.88 1.49 13.78
N ARG A 343 29.04 0.97 12.88
CA ARG A 343 29.30 -0.27 12.12
C ARG A 343 30.39 -0.12 11.08
N GLU A 344 30.52 1.05 10.46
CA GLU A 344 31.64 1.34 9.56
C GLU A 344 32.97 1.30 10.31
N ILE A 345 33.04 1.84 11.53
CA ILE A 345 34.23 1.80 12.38
C ILE A 345 34.56 0.35 12.82
N GLU A 346 33.54 -0.42 13.21
CA GLU A 346 33.69 -1.84 13.59
C GLU A 346 34.23 -2.67 12.40
N ARG A 347 33.74 -2.45 11.17
CA ARG A 347 34.22 -3.13 9.96
C ARG A 347 35.61 -2.68 9.51
N ALA A 348 35.95 -1.40 9.74
CA ALA A 348 37.24 -0.83 9.36
C ALA A 348 38.36 -1.15 10.36
N SER A 349 38.02 -1.68 11.54
CA SER A 349 38.99 -2.21 12.50
C SER A 349 39.26 -3.68 12.15
N PRO A 350 40.38 -4.02 11.48
CA PRO A 350 40.74 -5.42 11.31
C PRO A 350 40.93 -6.05 12.69
N ASP A 351 40.47 -7.29 12.86
CA ASP A 351 40.70 -8.11 14.03
C ASP A 351 42.12 -7.86 14.57
N GLN A 352 42.22 -7.17 15.72
CA GLN A 352 43.35 -7.43 16.60
C GLN A 352 43.12 -8.84 17.11
N ASP A 353 43.75 -9.80 16.41
CA ASP A 353 43.96 -11.17 16.86
C ASP A 353 44.14 -11.21 18.37
N GLY A 354 43.38 -12.10 19.00
CA GLY A 354 43.30 -12.24 20.43
C GLY A 354 44.66 -12.34 21.11
N GLN A 355 45.01 -11.30 21.86
CA GLN A 355 45.61 -11.49 23.16
C GLN A 355 44.49 -11.45 24.19
N GLY A 356 43.75 -12.56 24.28
CA GLY A 356 43.19 -12.93 25.57
C GLY A 356 44.38 -12.99 26.53
N MET A 357 44.50 -12.02 27.44
CA MET A 357 45.34 -12.18 28.61
C MET A 357 44.88 -13.49 29.25
N LYS A 358 45.69 -14.54 29.14
CA LYS A 358 45.63 -15.67 30.04
C LYS A 358 45.92 -15.08 31.41
N ILE A 359 44.86 -14.73 32.14
CA ILE A 359 44.97 -14.52 33.57
C ILE A 359 45.26 -15.93 34.11
N GLU A 360 46.52 -16.14 34.51
CA GLU A 360 46.94 -17.31 35.26
C GLU A 360 45.92 -17.55 36.39
N PRO A 361 45.39 -18.77 36.55
CA PRO A 361 44.32 -19.06 37.50
C PRO A 361 44.70 -18.81 38.98
N GLU A 362 45.98 -18.57 39.27
CA GLU A 362 46.47 -18.22 40.61
C GLU A 362 46.13 -16.78 41.03
N THR A 363 46.00 -15.83 40.11
CA THR A 363 45.74 -14.42 40.45
C THR A 363 44.27 -14.14 40.77
N ALA A 364 43.34 -14.91 40.21
CA ALA A 364 41.90 -14.75 40.46
C ALA A 364 41.51 -15.18 41.89
N ASN A 365 42.13 -16.24 42.42
CA ASN A 365 41.86 -16.71 43.78
C ASN A 365 42.42 -15.77 44.86
N GLN A 366 43.57 -15.14 44.61
CA GLN A 366 44.15 -14.17 45.56
C GLN A 366 43.30 -12.89 45.67
N VAL A 367 42.75 -12.41 44.56
CA VAL A 367 41.88 -11.22 44.55
C VAL A 367 40.53 -11.49 45.25
N VAL A 368 39.98 -12.70 45.10
CA VAL A 368 38.73 -13.10 45.78
C VAL A 368 38.95 -13.30 47.30
N GLU A 369 40.09 -13.84 47.73
CA GLU A 369 40.43 -13.92 49.16
C GLU A 369 40.66 -12.55 49.80
N GLU A 370 41.25 -11.59 49.07
CA GLU A 370 41.46 -10.23 49.56
C GLU A 370 40.15 -9.44 49.71
N MET A 371 39.19 -9.64 48.80
CA MET A 371 37.85 -9.04 48.91
C MET A 371 37.05 -9.65 50.06
N LEU A 372 37.15 -10.96 50.31
CA LEU A 372 36.44 -11.63 51.41
C LEU A 372 37.01 -11.30 52.82
N ARG A 373 38.24 -10.78 52.91
CA ARG A 373 38.82 -10.30 54.18
C ARG A 373 38.40 -8.88 54.56
N ARG A 374 37.87 -8.09 53.63
CA ARG A 374 37.45 -6.69 53.88
C ARG A 374 36.03 -6.55 54.42
N ASP A 375 35.20 -7.61 54.34
CA ASP A 375 33.80 -7.60 54.79
C ASP A 375 33.53 -8.51 56.01
N LYS A 376 34.39 -8.44 57.03
CA LYS A 376 34.00 -8.90 58.39
C LYS A 376 34.05 -7.71 59.35
N PRO A 377 32.98 -7.52 60.16
CA PRO A 377 32.79 -6.33 60.98
C PRO A 377 33.84 -6.14 62.07
#